data_AF-A0A4R1G844-F1
#
_entry.id   AF-A0A4R1G844-F1
#
_cell.length_a   1.000
_cell.length_b   1.000
_cell.length_c   1.000
_cell.angle_alpha   90.00
_cell.angle_beta   90.00
_cell.angle_gamma   90.00
#
_symmetry.space_group_name_H-M   'P 1'
#
loop_
_entity.id
_entity.type
_entity.pdbx_description
1 polymer ?
#
loop_
_entity_poly.entity_id
_entity_poly.type
_entity_poly.pdbx_seq_one_letter_code
_entity_poly.pdbx_strand_id
1 'polypeptide(L)'
;MERRVEIYGKDGSLIAGWEVDKDVCERFSSLSDGELLMEVVTLLIVNLKEETGMDFTPNMVLNELSRVVVCGREIEVEGGNPAP
;
A
#
# COMPACT_ATOMS: atom_id res chain seq x y z
N MET A 1 -1.02 18.36 -6.18
CA MET A 1 -1.22 16.91 -6.32
C MET A 1 -0.17 16.26 -5.44
N GLU A 2 -0.61 15.58 -4.38
CA GLU A 2 0.30 14.85 -3.51
C GLU A 2 0.90 13.69 -4.31
N ARG A 3 2.23 13.55 -4.28
CA ARG A 3 2.97 12.56 -5.07
C ARG A 3 3.61 11.54 -4.13
N ARG A 4 2.80 10.99 -3.24
CA ARG A 4 3.24 10.08 -2.19
C ARG A 4 2.39 8.82 -2.22
N VAL A 5 3.04 7.71 -1.90
CA VAL A 5 2.38 6.48 -1.50
C VAL A 5 2.58 6.36 0.00
N GLU A 6 1.51 6.07 0.74
CA GLU A 6 1.51 5.89 2.18
C GLU A 6 0.71 4.64 2.52
N ILE A 7 1.29 3.78 3.33
CA ILE A 7 0.73 2.49 3.75
C ILE A 7 0.51 2.55 5.25
N TYR A 8 -0.71 2.30 5.69
CA TYR A 8 -1.11 2.37 7.09
C TYR A 8 -1.46 0.99 7.64
N GLY A 9 -1.00 0.71 8.85
CA GLY A 9 -1.32 -0.50 9.60
C GLY A 9 -2.71 -0.45 10.22
N LYS A 10 -3.20 -1.60 10.70
CA LYS A 10 -4.49 -1.73 11.40
C LYS A 10 -4.66 -0.80 12.61
N ASP A 11 -3.56 -0.47 13.26
CA ASP A 11 -3.51 0.46 14.40
C ASP A 11 -3.54 1.94 13.98
N GLY A 12 -3.62 2.22 12.67
CA GLY A 12 -3.60 3.57 12.10
C GLY A 12 -2.19 4.16 11.98
N SER A 13 -1.15 3.42 12.35
CA SER A 13 0.24 3.88 12.21
C SER A 13 0.69 3.86 10.75
N LEU A 14 1.58 4.79 10.38
CA LEU A 14 2.25 4.77 9.08
C LEU A 14 3.33 3.69 9.09
N ILE A 15 3.15 2.65 8.26
CA ILE A 15 4.12 1.56 8.09
C ILE A 15 5.23 1.99 7.14
N ALA A 16 4.84 2.52 5.98
CA ALA A 16 5.77 2.93 4.94
C ALA A 16 5.21 4.11 4.16
N GLY A 17 6.09 5.00 3.71
CA GLY A 17 5.70 6.06 2.79
C GLY A 17 6.86 6.58 1.99
N TRP A 18 6.64 6.81 0.70
CA TRP A 18 7.67 7.28 -0.23
C TRP A 18 7.08 8.22 -1.28
N GLU A 19 7.93 9.09 -1.81
CA GLU A 19 7.56 9.94 -2.95
C GLU A 19 7.65 9.13 -4.25
N VAL A 20 6.74 9.44 -5.17
CA VAL A 20 6.71 8.83 -6.51
C VAL A 20 6.71 9.91 -7.58
N ASP A 21 7.20 9.57 -8.76
CA ASP A 21 7.19 10.48 -9.90
C ASP A 21 5.77 10.67 -10.47
N LYS A 22 5.61 11.76 -11.22
CA LYS A 22 4.33 12.11 -11.85
C LYS A 22 3.78 10.98 -12.72
N ASP A 23 4.65 10.36 -13.52
CA ASP A 23 4.29 9.28 -14.44
C ASP A 23 3.79 8.04 -13.67
N VAL A 24 4.37 7.77 -12.49
CA VAL A 24 3.92 6.68 -11.62
C VAL A 24 2.55 6.99 -11.02
N CYS A 25 2.32 8.22 -10.56
CA CYS A 25 0.99 8.64 -10.11
C CYS A 25 -0.07 8.56 -11.21
N GLU A 26 0.27 8.97 -12.44
CA GLU A 26 -0.65 8.86 -13.58
C GLU A 26 -0.99 7.40 -13.88
N ARG A 27 0.01 6.50 -13.87
CA ARG A 27 -0.23 5.07 -14.02
C ARG A 27 -1.15 4.53 -12.91
N PHE A 28 -0.86 4.85 -11.65
CA PHE A 28 -1.69 4.42 -10.52
C PHE A 28 -3.12 4.96 -10.58
N SER A 29 -3.31 6.19 -11.07
CA SER A 29 -4.64 6.77 -11.23
C SER A 29 -5.51 6.04 -12.28
N SER A 30 -4.89 5.29 -13.19
CA SER A 30 -5.61 4.48 -14.19
C SER A 30 -6.03 3.10 -13.70
N LEU A 31 -5.53 2.65 -12.54
CA LEU A 31 -5.83 1.33 -11.99
C LEU A 31 -7.12 1.33 -11.16
N SER A 32 -7.82 0.20 -11.14
CA SER A 32 -8.87 -0.07 -10.15
C SER A 32 -8.28 -0.15 -8.74
N ASP A 33 -9.11 -0.02 -7.70
CA ASP A 33 -8.64 -0.08 -6.31
C ASP A 33 -7.94 -1.41 -6.00
N GLY A 34 -8.49 -2.53 -6.49
CA GLY A 34 -7.91 -3.85 -6.31
C GLY A 34 -6.56 -4.02 -7.00
N GLU A 35 -6.44 -3.55 -8.25
CA GLU A 35 -5.15 -3.56 -8.98
C GLU A 35 -4.12 -2.67 -8.27
N LEU A 36 -4.53 -1.49 -7.81
CA LEU A 36 -3.63 -0.56 -7.14
C LEU A 36 -3.12 -1.13 -5.81
N LEU A 37 -4.01 -1.73 -5.02
CA LEU A 37 -3.65 -2.39 -3.77
C LEU A 37 -2.63 -3.51 -4.00
N MET A 38 -2.87 -4.37 -4.99
CA MET A 38 -1.94 -5.46 -5.32
C MET A 38 -0.57 -4.95 -5.73
N GLU A 39 -0.51 -3.86 -6.50
CA GLU A 39 0.75 -3.28 -6.96
C GLU A 39 1.55 -2.66 -5.82
N VAL A 40 0.89 -1.90 -4.94
CA VAL A 40 1.54 -1.32 -3.75
C VAL A 40 2.01 -2.40 -2.79
N VAL A 41 1.21 -3.43 -2.56
CA VAL A 41 1.59 -4.56 -1.69
C VAL A 41 2.75 -5.35 -2.28
N THR A 42 2.75 -5.58 -3.59
CA THR A 42 3.85 -6.28 -4.27
C THR A 42 5.16 -5.51 -4.11
N LEU A 43 5.14 -4.18 -4.28
CA LEU A 43 6.31 -3.33 -4.04
C LEU A 43 6.78 -3.39 -2.59
N LEU A 44 5.85 -3.34 -1.63
CA LEU A 44 6.18 -3.47 -0.21
C LEU A 44 6.83 -4.83 0.09
N ILE A 45 6.32 -5.92 -0.46
CA ILE A 45 6.88 -7.27 -0.27
C ILE A 45 8.32 -7.36 -0.79
N VAL A 46 8.59 -6.78 -1.97
CA VAL A 46 9.95 -6.75 -2.52
C VAL A 46 10.89 -6.00 -1.58
N ASN A 47 10.49 -4.82 -1.11
CA ASN A 47 11.29 -4.05 -0.16
C ASN A 47 11.50 -4.79 1.18
N LEU A 48 10.44 -5.36 1.76
CA LEU A 48 10.53 -6.12 3.01
C LEU A 48 11.46 -7.33 2.86
N LYS A 49 11.40 -8.04 1.71
CA LYS A 49 12.30 -9.15 1.43
C LYS A 49 13.75 -8.70 1.34
N GLU A 50 14.02 -7.56 0.69
CA GLU A 50 15.36 -7.00 0.61
C GLU A 50 15.91 -6.59 1.99
N GLU A 51 15.06 -6.03 2.85
CA GLU A 51 15.45 -5.57 4.19
C GLU A 51 15.60 -6.71 5.21
N THR A 52 14.67 -7.66 5.22
CA THR A 52 14.59 -8.69 6.28
C THR A 52 15.10 -10.04 5.82
N GLY A 53 15.28 -10.26 4.52
CA GLY A 53 15.60 -11.57 3.94
C GLY A 53 14.46 -12.60 4.04
N MET A 54 13.25 -12.17 4.41
CA MET A 54 12.09 -13.05 4.58
C MET A 54 11.12 -12.94 3.40
N ASP A 55 10.49 -14.04 3.05
CA ASP A 55 9.42 -14.05 2.05
C ASP A 55 8.08 -13.70 2.71
N PHE A 56 7.40 -12.71 2.15
CA PHE A 56 6.05 -12.31 2.53
C PHE A 56 5.07 -12.63 1.40
N THR A 57 3.86 -13.06 1.75
CA THR A 57 2.78 -13.24 0.77
C THR A 57 1.88 -11.99 0.75
N PRO A 58 1.22 -11.68 -0.39
CA PRO A 58 0.28 -10.56 -0.46
C PRO A 58 -0.79 -10.59 0.63
N ASN A 59 -1.36 -11.76 0.92
CA ASN A 59 -2.38 -11.89 1.95
C ASN A 59 -1.84 -11.60 3.37
N MET A 60 -0.60 -12.00 3.68
CA MET A 60 -0.01 -11.69 4.98
C MET A 60 0.14 -10.18 5.16
N VAL A 61 0.59 -9.47 4.12
CA VAL A 61 0.73 -8.02 4.17
C VAL A 61 -0.63 -7.34 4.25
N LEU A 62 -1.56 -7.68 3.35
CA LEU A 62 -2.92 -7.11 3.31
C LEU A 62 -3.67 -7.27 4.64
N ASN A 63 -3.45 -8.39 5.35
CA ASN A 63 -4.06 -8.64 6.65
C ASN A 63 -3.53 -7.71 7.76
N GLU A 64 -2.44 -6.98 7.56
CA GLU A 64 -1.87 -6.04 8.53
C GLU A 64 -2.14 -4.58 8.17
N LEU A 65 -2.68 -4.32 6.98
CA LEU A 65 -2.97 -2.97 6.50
C LEU A 65 -4.39 -2.55 6.83
N SER A 66 -4.61 -1.29 7.22
CA SER A 66 -5.95 -0.69 7.28
C SER A 66 -6.29 0.07 6.01
N ARG A 67 -5.30 0.79 5.47
CA ARG A 67 -5.50 1.81 4.45
C ARG A 67 -4.23 2.03 3.64
N VAL A 68 -4.41 2.35 2.37
CA VAL A 68 -3.35 2.85 1.49
C VAL A 68 -3.78 4.19 0.90
N VAL A 69 -2.86 5.16 0.89
CA VAL A 69 -3.04 6.45 0.21
C VAL A 69 -2.06 6.49 -0.95
N VAL A 70 -2.55 6.63 -2.18
CA VAL A 70 -1.74 6.72 -3.40
C VAL A 70 -2.06 8.00 -4.14
N CYS A 71 -1.11 8.91 -4.18
CA CYS A 71 -1.22 10.17 -4.91
C CYS A 71 -2.49 10.98 -4.57
N GLY A 72 -2.88 10.95 -3.29
CA GLY A 72 -4.09 11.59 -2.76
C GLY A 72 -5.38 10.77 -2.90
N ARG A 73 -5.35 9.59 -3.52
CA ARG A 73 -6.46 8.62 -3.52
C ARG A 73 -6.33 7.71 -2.30
N GLU A 74 -7.38 7.68 -1.48
CA GLU A 74 -7.46 6.83 -0.29
C GLU A 74 -8.23 5.55 -0.61
N ILE A 75 -7.66 4.40 -0.21
CA ILE A 75 -8.25 3.07 -0.39
C ILE A 75 -8.24 2.35 0.96
N GLU A 76 -9.43 1.99 1.44
CA GLU A 76 -9.58 1.11 2.60
C GLU A 76 -9.32 -0.35 2.20
N VAL A 77 -8.64 -1.09 3.08
CA VAL A 77 -8.35 -2.51 2.86
C VAL A 77 -9.36 -3.34 3.66
N GLU A 78 -10.24 -4.09 2.97
CA GLU A 78 -11.36 -4.82 3.59
C GLU A 78 -10.96 -5.96 4.56
N GLY A 79 -9.67 -6.27 4.72
CA GLY A 79 -9.14 -7.17 5.77
C GLY A 79 -8.53 -6.44 6.98
N GLY A 80 -8.48 -5.11 6.91
CA GLY A 80 -7.78 -4.19 7.78
C GLY A 80 -8.58 -3.60 8.92
N ASN A 81 -9.87 -3.47 8.71
CA ASN A 81 -10.76 -2.86 9.68
C ASN A 81 -11.11 -3.91 10.74
N PRO A 82 -10.68 -3.79 12.02
CA PRO A 82 -11.47 -4.40 13.07
C PRO A 82 -12.86 -3.76 12.94
N ALA A 83 -13.87 -4.57 12.62
CA ALA A 83 -15.25 -4.10 12.56
C ALA A 83 -15.59 -3.28 13.83
N PRO A 84 -16.41 -2.22 13.72
CA PRO A 84 -16.75 -1.34 14.84
C PRO A 84 -17.37 -2.07 16.04
#